data_AF-A0AAD9CUX0-F1
#
_entry.id   AF-A0AAD9CUX0-F1
#
_cell.length_a   1.000
_cell.length_b   1.000
_cell.length_c   1.000
_cell.angle_alpha   90.00
_cell.angle_beta   90.00
_cell.angle_gamma   90.00
#
_symmetry.space_group_name_H-M   'P 1'
#
loop_
_entity.id
_entity.type
_entity.pdbx_description
1 polymer ?
#
loop_
_entity_poly.entity_id
_entity_poly.type
_entity_poly.pdbx_seq_one_letter_code
_entity_poly.pdbx_strand_id
1 'polypeptide(L)'
;MSTEFTTSGEQSGAASFVSSLASWFLPTAHAEEETEEKEEESTEEAEEPAAEEEEEEEEEPEDIAPAIREECEKNECSEPAKHFKHCAEKVEAGKGWHGEDCVEELFHLMHCVDHCAAPKVFKKLA
;
A
#
# COMPACT_ATOMS: atom_id res chain seq x y z
N MET A 1 32.19 -44.03 -18.48
CA MET A 1 31.55 -44.53 -17.25
C MET A 1 32.63 -44.60 -16.19
N SER A 2 32.35 -43.99 -15.04
CA SER A 2 33.09 -44.10 -13.77
C SER A 2 34.48 -43.46 -13.70
N THR A 3 34.57 -42.35 -12.97
CA THR A 3 35.73 -42.06 -12.11
C THR A 3 35.22 -41.39 -10.83
N GLU A 4 35.40 -42.09 -9.73
CA GLU A 4 35.39 -41.51 -8.38
C GLU A 4 36.62 -40.60 -8.24
N PHE A 5 36.48 -39.44 -7.59
CA PHE A 5 37.62 -38.68 -7.06
C PHE A 5 37.29 -38.19 -5.65
N THR A 6 38.14 -38.59 -4.73
CA THR A 6 38.17 -38.19 -3.32
C THR A 6 38.73 -36.77 -3.18
N THR A 7 38.17 -35.93 -2.30
CA THR A 7 38.96 -34.86 -1.67
C THR A 7 38.53 -34.67 -0.22
N SER A 8 39.52 -34.81 0.65
CA SER A 8 39.50 -34.46 2.06
C SER A 8 39.47 -32.93 2.21
N GLY A 9 38.78 -32.42 3.24
CA GLY A 9 38.76 -31.00 3.56
C GLY A 9 37.71 -30.66 4.60
N GLU A 10 38.08 -30.82 5.87
CA GLU A 10 37.33 -30.33 7.03
C GLU A 10 37.21 -28.80 6.98
N GLN A 11 36.00 -28.26 6.78
CA GLN A 11 35.67 -26.94 7.34
C GLN A 11 34.15 -26.71 7.48
N SER A 12 33.74 -26.69 8.74
CA SER A 12 32.57 -26.02 9.35
C SER A 12 31.49 -25.55 8.37
N GLY A 13 30.44 -26.36 8.24
CA GLY A 13 29.33 -26.15 7.31
C GLY A 13 28.48 -24.91 7.54
N ALA A 14 28.83 -24.01 8.48
CA ALA A 14 28.00 -22.85 8.83
C ALA A 14 28.06 -21.67 7.85
N ALA A 15 29.14 -21.51 7.09
CA ALA A 15 29.37 -20.30 6.29
C ALA A 15 28.76 -20.37 4.87
N SER A 16 28.61 -21.57 4.29
CA SER A 16 28.17 -21.73 2.89
C SER A 16 26.65 -21.53 2.69
N PHE A 17 25.84 -21.82 3.71
CA PHE A 17 24.38 -21.67 3.62
C PHE A 17 23.90 -20.24 3.88
N VAL A 18 24.59 -19.47 4.75
CA VAL A 18 24.27 -18.05 4.96
C VAL A 18 24.73 -17.18 3.79
N SER A 19 25.83 -17.54 3.13
CA SER A 19 26.33 -16.80 1.96
C SER A 19 25.40 -16.90 0.74
N SER A 20 24.69 -18.02 0.57
CA SER A 20 23.77 -18.22 -0.57
C SER A 20 22.38 -17.60 -0.34
N LEU A 21 21.96 -17.48 0.93
CA LEU A 21 20.72 -16.79 1.32
C LEU A 21 20.87 -15.26 1.16
N ALA A 22 22.03 -14.71 1.56
CA ALA A 22 22.28 -13.27 1.52
C ALA A 22 22.26 -12.70 0.09
N SER A 23 22.76 -13.44 -0.90
CA SER A 23 22.72 -13.03 -2.32
C SER A 23 21.32 -13.03 -2.93
N TRP A 24 20.36 -13.76 -2.34
CA TRP A 24 18.98 -13.82 -2.83
C TRP A 24 18.11 -12.71 -2.23
N PHE A 25 18.40 -12.32 -0.99
CA PHE A 25 17.60 -11.31 -0.27
C PHE A 25 18.16 -9.89 -0.37
N LEU A 26 19.44 -9.68 -0.69
CA LEU A 26 20.03 -8.35 -0.83
C LEU A 26 20.41 -8.07 -2.29
N PRO A 27 19.72 -7.14 -2.98
CA PRO A 27 20.23 -6.55 -4.21
C PRO A 27 21.63 -6.00 -3.95
N THR A 28 22.60 -6.36 -4.79
CA THR A 28 23.99 -5.91 -4.61
C THR A 28 24.07 -4.40 -4.84
N ALA A 29 24.05 -3.64 -3.75
CA ALA A 29 24.28 -2.21 -3.75
C ALA A 29 25.79 -1.99 -3.56
N HIS A 30 26.45 -1.39 -4.55
CA HIS A 30 27.75 -0.75 -4.33
C HIS A 30 27.47 0.60 -3.68
N ALA A 31 27.53 0.66 -2.35
CA ALA A 31 27.51 1.91 -1.60
C ALA A 31 28.80 1.99 -0.79
N GLU A 32 29.56 3.04 -1.07
CA GLU A 32 30.73 3.49 -0.34
C GLU A 32 30.44 3.75 1.15
N GLU A 33 31.45 3.49 1.95
CA GLU A 33 31.54 3.58 3.40
C GLU A 33 31.57 5.05 3.87
N GLU A 34 30.61 5.48 4.71
CA GLU A 34 30.83 6.53 5.72
C GLU A 34 29.79 6.44 6.85
N THR A 35 30.20 5.82 7.97
CA THR A 35 30.20 6.31 9.37
C THR A 35 29.37 7.59 9.66
N GLU A 36 28.34 7.52 10.52
CA GLU A 36 28.33 8.05 11.92
C GLU A 36 28.44 9.59 11.97
N GLU A 37 27.51 10.41 12.48
CA GLU A 37 27.03 10.52 13.86
C GLU A 37 25.83 11.51 13.93
N LYS A 38 25.07 11.39 15.02
CA LYS A 38 23.97 12.24 15.47
C LYS A 38 24.41 12.93 16.76
N GLU A 39 24.41 14.26 16.85
CA GLU A 39 24.11 15.08 18.06
C GLU A 39 24.21 16.57 17.70
N GLU A 40 23.12 17.34 17.89
CA GLU A 40 22.87 18.30 18.99
C GLU A 40 23.75 19.56 18.91
N GLU A 41 23.17 20.69 18.50
CA GLU A 41 22.51 21.71 19.34
C GLU A 41 23.44 22.91 19.48
N SER A 42 23.09 24.03 18.83
CA SER A 42 23.68 25.33 19.13
C SER A 42 22.71 26.45 18.78
N THR A 43 22.26 27.13 19.83
CA THR A 43 22.18 28.60 19.93
C THR A 43 21.00 29.31 19.23
N GLU A 44 20.01 29.63 20.06
CA GLU A 44 19.38 30.94 20.25
C GLU A 44 19.88 32.08 19.35
N GLU A 45 19.02 32.60 18.47
CA GLU A 45 19.01 34.03 18.16
C GLU A 45 17.60 34.48 17.74
N ALA A 46 17.14 35.54 18.40
CA ALA A 46 15.86 36.20 18.14
C ALA A 46 16.00 37.10 16.91
N GLU A 47 15.07 37.00 15.95
CA GLU A 47 14.96 37.97 14.87
C GLU A 47 13.49 38.23 14.49
N GLU A 48 13.12 39.50 14.68
CA GLU A 48 12.05 40.32 14.09
C GLU A 48 10.58 39.84 14.01
N PRO A 49 9.61 40.76 14.22
CA PRO A 49 8.20 40.46 14.01
C PRO A 49 7.96 40.24 12.52
N ALA A 50 7.85 38.97 12.14
CA ALA A 50 7.21 38.58 10.91
C ALA A 50 5.84 39.27 10.88
N ALA A 51 5.67 40.19 9.95
CA ALA A 51 4.36 40.61 9.52
C ALA A 51 3.58 39.33 9.24
N GLU A 52 2.51 39.10 10.00
CA GLU A 52 1.47 38.13 9.65
C GLU A 52 0.92 38.58 8.29
N GLU A 53 1.58 38.16 7.21
CA GLU A 53 0.86 37.83 5.99
C GLU A 53 -0.14 36.77 6.42
N GLU A 54 -1.40 37.16 6.55
CA GLU A 54 -2.51 36.24 6.37
C GLU A 54 -2.29 35.59 5.01
N GLU A 55 -1.57 34.46 4.99
CA GLU A 55 -1.77 33.44 3.97
C GLU A 55 -3.25 33.06 4.07
N GLU A 56 -4.08 33.71 3.24
CA GLU A 56 -5.34 33.11 2.81
C GLU A 56 -4.96 31.74 2.22
N GLU A 57 -4.99 30.70 3.05
CA GLU A 57 -5.02 29.30 2.58
C GLU A 57 -6.17 29.22 1.58
N GLU A 58 -5.85 29.27 0.29
CA GLU A 58 -6.78 28.93 -0.78
C GLU A 58 -7.24 27.49 -0.51
N GLU A 59 -8.43 27.33 0.08
CA GLU A 59 -9.05 26.04 0.31
C GLU A 59 -9.16 25.30 -1.04
N GLU A 60 -8.31 24.30 -1.23
CA GLU A 60 -8.31 23.52 -2.46
C GLU A 60 -9.69 22.87 -2.64
N PRO A 61 -10.31 22.96 -3.83
CA PRO A 61 -11.64 22.40 -4.03
C PRO A 61 -11.62 20.88 -3.81
N GLU A 62 -12.42 20.39 -2.85
CA GLU A 62 -12.55 18.96 -2.55
C GLU A 62 -13.02 18.15 -3.77
N ASP A 63 -12.50 16.92 -3.93
CA ASP A 63 -13.04 15.97 -4.90
C ASP A 63 -14.45 15.53 -4.50
N ILE A 64 -15.41 15.83 -5.36
CA ILE A 64 -16.83 15.48 -5.20
C ILE A 64 -17.14 14.00 -5.48
N ALA A 65 -16.25 13.28 -6.19
CA ALA A 65 -16.51 11.93 -6.66
C ALA A 65 -16.70 10.90 -5.52
N PRO A 66 -15.92 10.93 -4.42
CA PRO A 66 -16.12 10.04 -3.27
C PRO A 66 -17.52 10.16 -2.65
N ALA A 67 -18.01 11.38 -2.41
CA ALA A 67 -19.33 11.61 -1.84
C ALA A 67 -20.45 11.07 -2.74
N ILE A 68 -20.34 11.28 -4.06
CA ILE A 68 -21.30 10.76 -5.03
C ILE A 68 -21.28 9.23 -5.09
N ARG A 69 -20.10 8.60 -5.07
CA ARG A 69 -19.96 7.14 -5.07
C ARG A 69 -20.53 6.52 -3.81
N GLU A 70 -20.30 7.14 -2.64
CA GLU A 70 -20.86 6.68 -1.37
C GLU A 70 -22.39 6.79 -1.33
N GLU A 71 -22.96 7.87 -1.88
CA GLU A 71 -24.41 8.01 -2.02
C GLU A 71 -24.99 6.91 -2.94
N CYS A 72 -24.34 6.62 -4.06
CA CYS A 72 -24.73 5.55 -4.98
C CYS A 72 -24.64 4.16 -4.32
N GLU A 73 -23.59 3.89 -3.52
CA GLU A 73 -23.46 2.64 -2.75
C GLU A 73 -24.60 2.48 -1.74
N LYS A 74 -24.91 3.53 -0.97
CA LYS A 74 -25.92 3.49 0.10
C LYS A 74 -27.34 3.33 -0.44
N ASN A 75 -27.62 3.89 -1.61
CA ASN A 75 -28.96 3.95 -2.19
C ASN A 75 -29.12 2.93 -3.33
N GLU A 76 -28.86 3.34 -4.57
CA GLU A 76 -29.13 2.57 -5.79
C GLU A 76 -28.41 1.20 -5.81
N CYS A 77 -27.24 1.12 -5.17
CA CYS A 77 -26.38 -0.09 -5.16
C CYS A 77 -26.34 -0.79 -3.80
N SER A 78 -27.35 -0.58 -2.95
CA SER A 78 -27.39 -1.15 -1.60
C SER A 78 -27.45 -2.69 -1.57
N GLU A 79 -27.96 -3.31 -2.63
CA GLU A 79 -28.04 -4.77 -2.74
C GLU A 79 -26.67 -5.41 -3.05
N PRO A 80 -25.96 -5.03 -4.13
CA PRO A 80 -24.62 -5.58 -4.37
C PRO A 80 -23.64 -5.20 -3.26
N ALA A 81 -23.82 -4.06 -2.61
CA ALA A 81 -23.05 -3.68 -1.42
C ALA A 81 -23.25 -4.67 -0.25
N LYS A 82 -24.47 -5.17 -0.03
CA LYS A 82 -24.74 -6.19 0.99
C LYS A 82 -24.11 -7.52 0.62
N HIS A 83 -24.15 -7.92 -0.64
CA HIS A 83 -23.51 -9.15 -1.10
C HIS A 83 -21.99 -9.10 -0.91
N PHE A 84 -21.36 -8.00 -1.28
CA PHE A 84 -19.94 -7.79 -1.06
C PHE A 84 -19.58 -7.85 0.44
N LYS A 85 -20.32 -7.12 1.30
CA LYS A 85 -20.09 -7.13 2.75
C LYS A 85 -20.27 -8.53 3.35
N HIS A 86 -21.32 -9.24 2.95
CA HIS A 86 -21.54 -10.62 3.40
C HIS A 86 -20.43 -11.58 2.95
N CYS A 87 -19.92 -11.45 1.71
CA CYS A 87 -18.78 -12.22 1.25
C CYS A 87 -17.54 -11.92 2.10
N ALA A 88 -17.21 -10.63 2.28
CA ALA A 88 -16.05 -10.19 3.05
C ALA A 88 -16.10 -10.73 4.49
N GLU A 89 -17.22 -10.56 5.18
CA GLU A 89 -17.43 -11.08 6.54
C GLU A 89 -17.25 -12.61 6.62
N LYS A 90 -17.72 -13.35 5.62
CA LYS A 90 -17.60 -14.82 5.56
C LYS A 90 -16.14 -15.24 5.35
N VAL A 91 -15.43 -14.59 4.42
CA VAL A 91 -14.02 -14.87 4.11
C VAL A 91 -13.13 -14.51 5.30
N GLU A 92 -13.31 -13.33 5.89
CA GLU A 92 -12.58 -12.87 7.07
C GLU A 92 -12.82 -13.76 8.30
N ALA A 93 -14.04 -14.29 8.45
CA ALA A 93 -14.37 -15.24 9.51
C ALA A 93 -13.81 -16.66 9.27
N GLY A 94 -13.12 -16.91 8.15
CA GLY A 94 -12.63 -18.24 7.77
C GLY A 94 -13.76 -19.23 7.50
N LYS A 95 -14.97 -18.75 7.22
CA LYS A 95 -16.16 -19.56 6.89
C LYS A 95 -16.36 -19.70 5.39
N GLY A 96 -15.48 -19.10 4.61
CA GLY A 96 -15.43 -19.29 3.17
C GLY A 96 -14.86 -20.65 2.77
N TRP A 97 -14.98 -20.99 1.49
CA TRP A 97 -14.33 -22.17 0.93
C TRP A 97 -12.83 -21.91 0.69
N HIS A 98 -12.03 -22.98 0.52
CA HIS A 98 -10.58 -22.84 0.36
C HIS A 98 -10.24 -22.09 -0.93
N GLY A 99 -9.66 -20.89 -0.79
CA GLY A 99 -9.35 -20.01 -1.90
C GLY A 99 -10.51 -19.11 -2.33
N GLU A 100 -11.55 -18.97 -1.50
CA GLU A 100 -12.61 -18.00 -1.73
C GLU A 100 -12.08 -16.56 -1.68
N ASP A 101 -12.42 -15.78 -2.71
CA ASP A 101 -12.27 -14.35 -2.74
C ASP A 101 -13.63 -13.68 -3.02
N CYS A 102 -13.69 -12.36 -2.85
CA CYS A 102 -14.91 -11.56 -3.04
C CYS A 102 -14.81 -10.63 -4.27
N VAL A 103 -13.97 -10.97 -5.24
CA VAL A 103 -13.72 -10.11 -6.41
C VAL A 103 -14.95 -10.06 -7.33
N GLU A 104 -15.71 -11.16 -7.40
CA GLU A 104 -16.97 -11.19 -8.14
C GLU A 104 -17.98 -10.19 -7.56
N GLU A 105 -18.24 -10.23 -6.24
CA GLU A 105 -19.15 -9.31 -5.58
C GLU A 105 -18.66 -7.86 -5.64
N LEU A 106 -17.34 -7.65 -5.57
CA LEU A 106 -16.74 -6.33 -5.77
C LEU A 106 -17.03 -5.80 -7.18
N PHE A 107 -16.92 -6.63 -8.22
CA PHE A 107 -17.21 -6.21 -9.59
C PHE A 107 -18.69 -5.88 -9.78
N HIS A 108 -19.61 -6.61 -9.15
CA HIS A 108 -21.03 -6.27 -9.16
C HIS A 108 -21.29 -4.92 -8.47
N LEU A 109 -20.68 -4.68 -7.31
CA LEU A 109 -20.78 -3.41 -6.60
C LEU A 109 -20.23 -2.25 -7.43
N MET A 110 -18.99 -2.36 -7.92
CA MET A 110 -18.33 -1.33 -8.72
C MET A 110 -19.08 -1.04 -10.01
N HIS A 111 -19.56 -2.08 -10.71
CA HIS A 111 -20.35 -1.91 -11.92
C HIS A 111 -21.62 -1.07 -11.68
N CYS A 112 -22.33 -1.36 -10.58
CA CYS A 112 -23.51 -0.57 -10.19
C CYS A 112 -23.12 0.86 -9.82
N VAL A 113 -22.12 1.03 -8.95
CA VAL A 113 -21.70 2.35 -8.44
C VAL A 113 -21.22 3.24 -9.58
N ASP A 114 -20.42 2.71 -10.52
CA ASP A 114 -19.93 3.49 -11.66
C ASP A 114 -21.07 3.87 -12.61
N HIS A 115 -22.02 2.97 -12.86
CA HIS A 115 -23.21 3.29 -13.66
C HIS A 115 -24.05 4.41 -13.03
N CYS A 116 -24.15 4.44 -11.70
CA CYS A 116 -24.85 5.48 -10.94
C CYS A 116 -24.05 6.80 -10.88
N ALA A 117 -22.75 6.73 -10.56
CA ALA A 117 -21.91 7.86 -10.22
C ALA A 117 -21.39 8.60 -11.44
N ALA A 118 -21.02 7.91 -12.52
CA ALA A 118 -20.43 8.53 -13.71
C ALA A 118 -21.24 9.72 -14.25
N PRO A 119 -22.56 9.61 -14.53
CA PRO A 119 -23.32 10.77 -15.02
C PRO A 119 -23.51 11.87 -13.96
N LYS A 120 -23.39 11.58 -12.66
CA LYS A 120 -23.50 12.58 -11.58
C LYS A 120 -22.19 13.36 -11.44
N VAL A 121 -21.05 12.66 -11.48
CA VAL A 121 -19.70 13.25 -11.41
C VAL A 121 -19.44 14.12 -12.63
N PHE A 122 -19.64 13.62 -13.85
CA PHE A 122 -19.34 14.41 -15.06
C PHE A 122 -20.23 15.66 -15.23
N LYS A 123 -21.43 15.71 -14.63
CA LYS A 123 -22.26 16.93 -14.62
C LYS A 123 -21.70 18.06 -13.76
N LYS A 124 -20.79 17.74 -12.83
CA LYS A 124 -20.19 18.69 -11.91
C LYS A 124 -18.78 19.12 -12.34
N LEU A 125 -18.17 18.34 -13.24
CA LEU A 125 -16.87 18.61 -13.85
C LEU A 125 -16.98 19.26 -15.25
N ALA A 126 -18.19 19.27 -15.84
CA ALA A 126 -18.47 19.82 -17.17
C ALA A 126 -18.77 21.32 -17.16
#